data_AF-A0A9D5SF73-F1
#
_entry.id   AF-A0A9D5SF73-F1
#
_cell.length_a   1.000
_cell.length_b   1.000
_cell.length_c   1.000
_cell.angle_alpha   90.00
_cell.angle_beta   90.00
_cell.angle_gamma   90.00
#
_symmetry.space_group_name_H-M   'P 1'
#
loop_
_entity.id
_entity.type
_entity.pdbx_description
1 polymer ?
#
loop_
_entity_poly.entity_id
_entity_poly.type
_entity_poly.pdbx_seq_one_letter_code
_entity_poly.pdbx_strand_id
1 'polypeptide(L)'
;MASKKYIEARDNLIKAIDLANEALLRYPNGKDKQKFVYDGVSYTELEWMIKWHNEIKDRRLNEEKKYETLQSLKYTIEDVFTYFQEGAGPDVNEFWRLIKEANLPYERENKLEKIMNRGRIRNDIEYDYVIDTIVPFQQEGILSEEDVQKLNEMIEKFESKRR
;
A
#
# COMPACT_ATOMS: atom_id res chain seq x y z
N MET A 1 20.51 -14.70 20.33
CA MET A 1 20.38 -14.65 18.86
C MET A 1 18.91 -14.45 18.57
N ALA A 2 18.55 -13.65 17.56
CA ALA A 2 17.17 -13.53 17.16
C ALA A 2 16.57 -14.91 16.81
N SER A 3 15.27 -15.07 17.05
CA SER A 3 14.59 -16.30 16.66
C SER A 3 14.56 -16.43 15.13
N LYS A 4 14.60 -17.66 14.60
CA LYS A 4 14.47 -17.91 13.14
C LYS A 4 13.24 -17.22 12.54
N LYS A 5 12.12 -17.26 13.27
CA LYS A 5 10.85 -16.62 12.88
C LYS A 5 10.98 -15.10 12.79
N TYR A 6 11.75 -14.46 13.69
CA TYR A 6 12.00 -13.03 13.60
C TYR A 6 12.88 -12.70 12.39
N ILE A 7 13.95 -13.46 12.14
CA ILE A 7 14.86 -13.21 11.01
C ILE A 7 14.08 -13.29 9.70
N GLU A 8 13.28 -14.34 9.51
CA GLU A 8 12.42 -14.52 8.35
C GLU A 8 11.43 -13.36 8.17
N ALA A 9 10.72 -12.97 9.23
CA ALA A 9 9.78 -11.85 9.18
C ALA A 9 10.47 -10.51 8.87
N ARG A 10 11.66 -10.28 9.44
CA ARG A 10 12.47 -9.08 9.18
C ARG A 10 12.91 -9.03 7.72
N ASP A 11 13.40 -10.15 7.19
CA ASP A 11 13.88 -10.22 5.82
C ASP A 11 12.73 -10.04 4.82
N ASN A 12 11.54 -10.57 5.12
CA ASN A 12 10.31 -10.29 4.36
C ASN A 12 9.94 -8.80 4.38
N LEU A 13 10.05 -8.12 5.53
CA LEU A 13 9.80 -6.67 5.61
C LEU A 13 10.83 -5.88 4.79
N ILE A 14 12.12 -6.21 4.91
CA ILE A 14 13.18 -5.56 4.14
C ILE A 14 12.91 -5.69 2.64
N LYS A 15 12.53 -6.88 2.19
CA LYS A 15 12.16 -7.11 0.80
C LYS A 15 10.92 -6.31 0.39
N ALA A 16 9.89 -6.25 1.24
CA ALA A 16 8.71 -5.44 0.98
C ALA A 16 9.04 -3.95 0.85
N ILE A 17 9.95 -3.42 1.68
CA ILE A 17 10.41 -2.03 1.58
C ILE A 17 11.13 -1.77 0.25
N ASP A 18 11.93 -2.72 -0.23
CA ASP A 18 12.57 -2.59 -1.55
C ASP A 18 11.54 -2.54 -2.68
N LEU A 19 10.51 -3.37 -2.62
CA LEU A 19 9.41 -3.36 -3.60
C LEU A 19 8.55 -2.09 -3.49
N ALA A 20 8.37 -1.54 -2.28
CA ALA A 20 7.71 -0.26 -2.06
C ALA A 20 8.48 0.89 -2.75
N ASN A 21 9.80 0.94 -2.56
CA ASN A 21 10.65 1.92 -3.24
C ASN A 21 10.62 1.74 -4.75
N GLU A 22 10.64 0.50 -5.25
CA GLU A 22 10.52 0.20 -6.68
C GLU A 22 9.20 0.72 -7.26
N ALA A 23 8.08 0.45 -6.60
CA ALA A 23 6.76 0.92 -7.02
C ALA A 23 6.68 2.45 -7.04
N LEU A 24 7.12 3.11 -5.97
CA LEU A 24 7.14 4.57 -5.85
C LEU A 24 8.02 5.23 -6.91
N LEU A 25 9.18 4.66 -7.23
CA LEU A 25 10.09 5.19 -8.25
C LEU A 25 9.52 5.04 -9.67
N ARG A 26 8.86 3.91 -9.96
CA ARG A 26 8.25 3.67 -11.28
C ARG A 26 6.99 4.49 -11.49
N TYR A 27 6.20 4.68 -10.43
CA TYR A 27 4.88 5.28 -10.48
C TYR A 27 4.71 6.35 -9.40
N PRO A 28 5.48 7.45 -9.43
CA PRO A 28 5.54 8.41 -8.33
C PRO A 28 4.22 9.10 -7.98
N ASN A 29 3.22 9.03 -8.87
CA ASN A 29 1.85 9.49 -8.59
C ASN A 29 1.81 10.94 -8.06
N GLY A 30 2.65 11.81 -8.62
CA GLY A 30 2.76 13.22 -8.24
C GLY A 30 3.66 13.53 -7.04
N LYS A 31 4.15 12.53 -6.31
CA LYS A 31 5.02 12.69 -5.13
C LYS A 31 6.40 13.24 -5.46
N ASP A 32 6.79 13.23 -6.72
CA ASP A 32 8.02 13.77 -7.28
C ASP A 32 7.94 15.28 -7.58
N LYS A 33 6.75 15.90 -7.47
CA LYS A 33 6.50 17.25 -7.98
C LYS A 33 6.67 18.35 -6.94
N GLN A 34 6.09 18.17 -5.75
CA GLN A 34 6.08 19.22 -4.73
C GLN A 34 7.21 19.03 -3.74
N LYS A 35 7.94 20.12 -3.48
CA LYS A 35 9.02 20.14 -2.48
C LYS A 35 8.57 20.78 -1.18
N PHE A 36 9.09 20.26 -0.08
CA PHE A 36 9.03 20.85 1.25
C PHE A 36 10.44 20.92 1.84
N VAL A 37 10.59 21.58 2.98
CA VAL A 37 11.86 21.70 3.69
C VAL A 37 11.71 21.07 5.07
N TYR A 38 12.65 20.20 5.42
CA TYR A 38 12.77 19.61 6.75
C TYR A 38 14.23 19.68 7.19
N ASP A 39 14.47 20.22 8.38
CA ASP A 39 15.81 20.40 8.95
C ASP A 39 16.80 21.10 7.98
N GLY A 40 16.32 22.15 7.29
CA GLY A 40 17.12 22.92 6.34
C GLY A 40 17.40 22.22 5.00
N VAL A 41 16.91 20.99 4.78
CA VAL A 41 17.07 20.24 3.53
C VAL A 41 15.75 20.17 2.78
N SER A 42 15.78 20.38 1.47
CA SER A 42 14.59 20.30 0.62
C SER A 42 14.39 18.88 0.08
N TYR A 43 13.16 18.37 0.19
CA TYR A 43 12.75 17.06 -0.29
C TYR A 43 11.44 17.16 -1.07
N THR A 44 11.28 16.34 -2.09
CA THR A 44 9.99 15.89 -2.57
C THR A 44 9.40 14.85 -1.61
N GLU A 45 8.10 14.59 -1.69
CA GLU A 45 7.46 13.51 -0.91
C GLU A 45 8.09 12.15 -1.25
N LEU A 46 8.37 11.90 -2.54
CA LEU A 46 9.03 10.68 -3.01
C LEU A 46 10.41 10.49 -2.36
N GLU A 47 11.26 11.52 -2.41
CA GLU A 47 12.61 11.48 -1.83
C GLU A 47 12.56 11.23 -0.32
N TRP A 48 11.60 11.86 0.36
CA TRP A 48 11.41 11.67 1.79
C TRP A 48 10.97 10.25 2.13
N MET A 49 9.99 9.69 1.41
CA MET A 49 9.53 8.32 1.61
C MET A 49 10.67 7.31 1.41
N ILE A 50 11.44 7.44 0.32
CA ILE A 50 12.57 6.55 0.03
C ILE A 50 13.64 6.65 1.13
N LYS A 51 13.96 7.87 1.57
CA LYS A 51 14.90 8.09 2.68
C LYS A 51 14.42 7.38 3.95
N TRP A 52 13.17 7.61 4.34
CA TRP A 52 12.58 7.02 5.55
C TRP A 52 12.53 5.48 5.48
N HIS A 53 12.16 4.92 4.33
CA HIS A 53 12.22 3.48 4.06
C HIS A 53 13.64 2.92 4.26
N ASN A 54 14.66 3.57 3.72
CA ASN A 54 16.04 3.13 3.87
C ASN A 54 16.52 3.22 5.34
N GLU A 55 16.14 4.28 6.05
CA GLU A 55 16.41 4.39 7.49
C GLU A 55 15.72 3.29 8.31
N ILE A 56 14.52 2.86 7.92
CA ILE A 56 13.87 1.70 8.54
C ILE A 56 14.68 0.42 8.28
N LYS A 57 15.09 0.17 7.03
CA LYS A 57 15.90 -1.01 6.68
C LYS A 57 17.19 -1.05 7.49
N ASP A 58 17.92 0.06 7.54
CA ASP A 58 19.19 0.16 8.26
C ASP A 58 19.00 -0.05 9.76
N ARG A 59 17.96 0.53 10.36
CA ARG A 59 17.63 0.30 11.77
C ARG A 59 17.30 -1.16 12.05
N ARG A 60 16.57 -1.84 11.15
CA ARG A 60 16.19 -3.25 11.32
C ARG A 60 17.34 -4.22 11.11
N LEU A 61 18.32 -3.86 10.28
CA LEU A 61 19.55 -4.64 10.09
C LEU A 61 20.52 -4.50 11.26
N ASN A 62 20.51 -3.36 11.96
CA ASN A 62 21.45 -3.01 13.02
C ASN A 62 20.80 -2.89 14.42
N GLU A 63 19.61 -3.46 14.60
CA GLU A 63 18.81 -3.35 15.82
C GLU A 63 19.52 -3.93 17.06
N GLU A 64 19.40 -3.26 18.21
CA GLU A 64 19.83 -3.87 19.46
C GLU A 64 18.97 -5.10 19.76
N LYS A 65 19.61 -6.20 20.17
CA LYS A 65 18.95 -7.50 20.46
C LYS A 65 17.69 -7.43 21.32
N LYS A 66 17.60 -6.45 22.23
CA LYS A 66 16.43 -6.28 23.12
C LYS A 66 15.16 -5.87 22.37
N TYR A 67 15.29 -5.34 21.16
CA TYR A 67 14.16 -4.90 20.34
C TYR A 67 13.81 -5.90 19.21
N GLU A 68 14.64 -6.94 18.98
CA GLU A 68 14.44 -8.03 18.00
C GLU A 68 13.25 -8.95 18.37
N THR A 69 12.06 -8.38 18.40
CA THR A 69 10.81 -9.03 18.76
C THR A 69 9.80 -8.91 17.62
N LEU A 70 8.95 -9.91 17.47
CA LEU A 70 7.88 -9.88 16.46
C LEU A 70 6.91 -8.71 16.68
N GLN A 71 6.70 -8.29 17.93
CA GLN A 71 5.85 -7.16 18.26
C GLN A 71 6.45 -5.82 17.77
N SER A 72 7.73 -5.59 18.02
CA SER A 72 8.45 -4.41 17.50
C SER A 72 8.41 -4.36 15.97
N LEU A 73 8.60 -5.52 15.33
CA LEU A 73 8.56 -5.64 13.88
C LEU A 73 7.15 -5.37 13.33
N LYS A 74 6.10 -5.84 14.01
CA LYS A 74 4.70 -5.61 13.63
C LYS A 74 4.39 -4.11 13.52
N TYR A 75 4.81 -3.30 14.49
CA TYR A 75 4.62 -1.85 14.42
C TYR A 75 5.32 -1.22 13.21
N THR A 76 6.52 -1.70 12.86
CA THR A 76 7.22 -1.20 11.66
C THR A 76 6.57 -1.66 10.36
N ILE A 77 6.02 -2.87 10.33
CA ILE A 77 5.20 -3.33 9.19
C ILE A 77 3.99 -2.40 9.05
N GLU A 78 3.26 -2.12 10.14
CA GLU A 78 2.13 -1.20 10.12
C GLU A 78 2.54 0.18 9.59
N ASP A 79 3.60 0.79 10.15
CA ASP A 79 4.10 2.10 9.71
C ASP A 79 4.38 2.15 8.20
N VAL A 80 5.11 1.15 7.67
CA VAL A 80 5.45 1.09 6.24
C VAL A 80 4.22 0.86 5.38
N PHE A 81 3.29 0.03 5.84
CA PHE A 81 2.16 -0.43 5.03
C PHE A 81 0.95 0.50 5.11
N THR A 82 0.84 1.41 6.09
CA THR A 82 -0.31 2.32 6.23
C THR A 82 -0.61 3.04 4.92
N TYR A 83 0.39 3.63 4.27
CA TYR A 83 0.20 4.31 2.99
C TYR A 83 -0.37 3.36 1.92
N PHE A 84 0.16 2.15 1.80
CA PHE A 84 -0.25 1.18 0.78
C PHE A 84 -1.60 0.52 1.08
N GLN A 85 -2.01 0.46 2.35
CA GLN A 85 -3.32 -0.04 2.75
C GLN A 85 -4.41 1.01 2.59
N GLU A 86 -4.10 2.29 2.83
CA GLU A 86 -5.07 3.39 2.82
C GLU A 86 -5.14 4.14 1.50
N GLY A 87 -4.03 4.16 0.76
CA GLY A 87 -3.91 4.84 -0.51
C GLY A 87 -4.55 4.08 -1.68
N ALA A 88 -4.66 4.81 -2.78
CA ALA A 88 -5.03 4.30 -4.09
C ALA A 88 -4.10 4.93 -5.15
N GLY A 89 -4.10 4.33 -6.33
CA GLY A 89 -3.32 4.82 -7.48
C GLY A 89 -2.19 3.90 -7.91
N PRO A 90 -1.46 4.29 -8.97
CA PRO A 90 -0.55 3.39 -9.68
C PRO A 90 0.63 2.86 -8.85
N ASP A 91 1.21 3.66 -7.94
CA ASP A 91 2.23 3.20 -7.00
C ASP A 91 1.70 2.15 -6.03
N VAL A 92 0.52 2.37 -5.48
CA VAL A 92 -0.08 1.43 -4.53
C VAL A 92 -0.43 0.11 -5.21
N ASN A 93 -1.00 0.18 -6.41
CA ASN A 93 -1.36 -1.00 -7.20
C ASN A 93 -0.11 -1.78 -7.64
N GLU A 94 0.95 -1.09 -8.06
CA GLU A 94 2.23 -1.74 -8.39
C GLU A 94 2.87 -2.40 -7.17
N PHE A 95 2.84 -1.75 -6.01
CA PHE A 95 3.36 -2.33 -4.78
C PHE A 95 2.68 -3.67 -4.46
N TRP A 96 1.35 -3.72 -4.46
CA TRP A 96 0.63 -4.96 -4.15
C TRP A 96 0.83 -6.05 -5.20
N ARG A 97 0.94 -5.68 -6.49
CA ARG A 97 1.34 -6.60 -7.55
C ARG A 97 2.71 -7.22 -7.26
N LEU A 98 3.71 -6.39 -6.92
CA LEU A 98 5.07 -6.84 -6.61
C LEU A 98 5.12 -7.73 -5.36
N ILE A 99 4.36 -7.40 -4.31
CA ILE A 99 4.24 -8.22 -3.10
C ILE A 99 3.75 -9.63 -3.43
N LYS A 100 2.68 -9.72 -4.24
CA LYS A 100 2.10 -10.99 -4.69
C LYS A 100 3.08 -11.79 -5.55
N GLU A 101 3.75 -11.15 -6.50
CA GLU A 101 4.75 -11.80 -7.37
C GLU A 101 5.99 -12.30 -6.61
N ALA A 102 6.39 -11.57 -5.56
CA ALA A 102 7.47 -11.98 -4.68
C ALA A 102 7.06 -13.07 -3.66
N ASN A 103 5.79 -13.49 -3.66
CA ASN A 103 5.22 -14.47 -2.74
C ASN A 103 5.49 -14.12 -1.26
N LEU A 104 5.35 -12.83 -0.93
CA LEU A 104 5.52 -12.33 0.43
C LEU A 104 4.21 -12.48 1.23
N PRO A 105 4.28 -12.69 2.57
CA PRO A 105 3.12 -13.00 3.40
C PRO A 105 2.33 -11.75 3.81
N TYR A 106 2.11 -10.82 2.88
CA TYR A 106 1.38 -9.59 3.12
C TYR A 106 0.21 -9.49 2.15
N GLU A 107 -0.94 -9.04 2.65
CA GLU A 107 -2.18 -8.97 1.89
C GLU A 107 -2.79 -7.58 1.97
N ARG A 108 -3.38 -7.14 0.86
CA ARG A 108 -4.12 -5.88 0.76
C ARG A 108 -5.50 -6.06 1.39
N GLU A 109 -5.91 -5.12 2.22
CA GLU A 109 -7.24 -5.13 2.81
C GLU A 109 -8.32 -4.77 1.78
N ASN A 110 -9.37 -5.60 1.66
CA ASN A 110 -10.49 -5.34 0.77
C ASN A 110 -11.47 -4.30 1.37
N LYS A 111 -11.16 -3.02 1.21
CA LYS A 111 -12.06 -1.94 1.67
C LYS A 111 -13.31 -1.77 0.80
N LEU A 112 -13.38 -2.38 -0.39
CA LEU A 112 -14.56 -2.35 -1.25
C LEU A 112 -15.73 -3.15 -0.66
N GLU A 113 -15.46 -4.13 0.20
CA GLU A 113 -16.49 -4.96 0.82
C GLU A 113 -17.58 -4.12 1.49
N LYS A 114 -17.19 -3.06 2.19
CA LYS A 114 -18.15 -2.15 2.85
C LYS A 114 -19.02 -1.36 1.86
N ILE A 115 -18.49 -1.03 0.68
CA ILE A 115 -19.23 -0.34 -0.39
C ILE A 115 -20.20 -1.33 -1.04
N MET A 116 -19.74 -2.55 -1.32
CA MET A 116 -20.53 -3.62 -1.93
C MET A 116 -21.68 -4.06 -1.03
N ASN A 117 -21.41 -4.34 0.26
CA ASN A 117 -22.43 -4.71 1.26
C ASN A 117 -23.54 -3.67 1.39
N ARG A 118 -23.21 -2.41 1.11
CA ARG A 118 -24.16 -1.31 1.14
C ARG A 118 -24.93 -1.13 -0.18
N GLY A 119 -24.40 -1.62 -1.29
CA GLY A 119 -25.05 -1.57 -2.59
C GLY A 119 -25.05 -0.19 -3.28
N ARG A 120 -24.24 0.77 -2.81
CA ARG A 120 -24.13 2.11 -3.44
C ARG A 120 -22.84 2.84 -3.10
N ILE A 121 -22.33 3.62 -4.05
CA ILE A 121 -21.30 4.65 -3.87
C ILE A 121 -21.97 5.92 -3.31
N ARG A 122 -21.39 6.51 -2.25
CA ARG A 122 -22.00 7.65 -1.51
C ARG A 122 -21.48 9.00 -1.94
N ASN A 123 -20.23 9.09 -2.37
CA ASN A 123 -19.54 10.33 -2.64
C ASN A 123 -18.40 10.11 -3.65
N ASP A 124 -17.80 11.20 -4.09
CA ASP A 124 -16.74 11.20 -5.09
C ASP A 124 -15.47 10.47 -4.60
N ILE A 125 -15.16 10.52 -3.30
CA ILE A 125 -14.01 9.81 -2.72
C ILE A 125 -14.17 8.29 -2.87
N GLU A 126 -15.34 7.75 -2.55
CA GLU A 126 -15.62 6.33 -2.75
C GLU A 126 -15.67 5.96 -4.24
N TYR A 127 -16.17 6.86 -5.09
CA TYR A 127 -16.17 6.67 -6.54
C TYR A 127 -14.74 6.52 -7.07
N ASP A 128 -13.86 7.47 -6.77
CA ASP A 128 -12.46 7.46 -7.20
C ASP A 128 -11.75 6.20 -6.69
N TYR A 129 -11.96 5.84 -5.42
CA TYR A 129 -11.42 4.62 -4.84
C TYR A 129 -11.88 3.37 -5.60
N VAL A 130 -13.18 3.24 -5.93
CA VAL A 130 -13.70 2.09 -6.69
C VAL A 130 -13.06 2.03 -8.07
N ILE A 131 -12.98 3.15 -8.78
CA ILE A 131 -12.38 3.22 -10.12
C ILE A 131 -10.90 2.81 -10.08
N ASP A 132 -10.14 3.33 -9.11
CA ASP A 132 -8.71 3.08 -8.99
C ASP A 132 -8.35 1.65 -8.56
N THR A 133 -9.30 0.92 -7.97
CA THR A 133 -9.05 -0.39 -7.35
C THR A 133 -9.76 -1.56 -8.01
N ILE A 134 -10.83 -1.36 -8.79
CA ILE A 134 -11.63 -2.46 -9.37
C ILE A 134 -10.78 -3.41 -10.22
N VAL A 135 -9.97 -2.88 -11.14
CA VAL A 135 -9.10 -3.68 -12.02
C VAL A 135 -7.96 -4.35 -11.22
N PRO A 136 -7.17 -3.62 -10.41
CA PRO A 136 -6.14 -4.24 -9.57
C PRO A 136 -6.69 -5.35 -8.68
N PHE A 137 -7.81 -5.12 -7.99
CA PHE A 137 -8.36 -6.11 -7.06
C PHE A 137 -8.85 -7.36 -7.78
N GLN A 138 -9.37 -7.23 -9.01
CA GLN A 138 -9.70 -8.38 -9.84
C GLN A 138 -8.45 -9.19 -10.23
N GLN A 139 -7.37 -8.51 -10.66
CA GLN A 139 -6.10 -9.17 -11.00
C GLN A 139 -5.42 -9.81 -9.77
N GLU A 140 -5.59 -9.19 -8.62
CA GLU A 140 -5.13 -9.70 -7.33
C GLU A 140 -5.97 -10.90 -6.85
N GLY A 141 -7.15 -11.15 -7.44
CA GLY A 141 -8.06 -12.22 -7.04
C GLY A 141 -8.88 -11.89 -5.78
N ILE A 142 -8.88 -10.62 -5.38
CA ILE A 142 -9.67 -10.08 -4.26
C ILE A 142 -11.14 -9.94 -4.67
N LEU A 143 -11.39 -9.58 -5.95
CA LEU A 143 -12.74 -9.50 -6.52
C LEU A 143 -12.98 -10.65 -7.50
N SER A 144 -14.16 -11.25 -7.41
CA SER A 144 -14.68 -12.14 -8.44
C SER A 144 -15.25 -11.34 -9.63
N GLU A 145 -15.51 -12.02 -10.75
CA GLU A 145 -16.20 -11.40 -11.90
C GLU A 145 -17.60 -10.87 -11.50
N GLU A 146 -18.31 -11.58 -10.61
CA GLU A 146 -19.61 -11.14 -10.10
C GLU A 146 -19.50 -9.86 -9.26
N ASP A 147 -18.43 -9.72 -8.47
CA ASP A 147 -18.20 -8.51 -7.67
C ASP A 147 -17.89 -7.32 -8.55
N VAL A 148 -17.08 -7.51 -9.60
CA VAL A 148 -16.79 -6.49 -10.62
C VAL A 148 -18.07 -6.04 -11.31
N GLN A 149 -18.96 -6.97 -11.68
CA GLN A 149 -20.25 -6.62 -12.27
C GLN A 149 -21.11 -5.75 -11.33
N LYS A 150 -21.21 -6.14 -10.05
CA LYS A 150 -21.95 -5.35 -9.05
C LYS A 150 -21.36 -3.95 -8.88
N LEU A 151 -20.04 -3.82 -8.86
CA LEU A 151 -19.37 -2.52 -8.74
C LEU A 151 -19.61 -1.64 -9.97
N ASN A 152 -19.57 -2.19 -11.18
CA ASN A 152 -19.89 -1.47 -12.42
C ASN A 152 -21.33 -0.94 -12.42
N GLU A 153 -22.31 -1.74 -11.97
CA GLU A 153 -23.69 -1.24 -11.81
C GLU A 153 -23.79 -0.08 -10.80
N MET A 154 -23.00 -0.11 -9.72
CA MET A 154 -22.97 0.97 -8.74
C MET A 154 -22.34 2.24 -9.31
N ILE A 155 -21.29 2.10 -10.12
CA ILE A 155 -20.65 3.20 -10.87
C ILE A 155 -21.68 3.88 -11.78
N GLU A 156 -22.37 3.11 -12.63
CA GLU A 156 -23.39 3.65 -13.54
C GLU A 156 -24.52 4.39 -12.79
N LYS A 157 -25.00 3.81 -11.69
CA LYS A 157 -26.03 4.43 -10.83
C LYS A 157 -25.55 5.71 -10.15
N PHE A 158 -24.26 5.85 -9.87
CA PHE A 158 -23.68 7.05 -9.29
C PHE A 158 -23.53 8.15 -10.35
N GLU A 159 -22.96 7.82 -11.50
CA GLU A 159 -22.77 8.75 -12.62
C GLU A 159 -24.08 9.29 -13.19
N SER A 160 -25.10 8.45 -13.31
CA SER A 160 -26.43 8.85 -13.80
C SER A 160 -27.11 9.90 -12.92
N LYS A 161 -26.78 10.00 -11.63
CA LYS A 161 -27.32 11.01 -10.71
C LYS A 161 -26.58 12.35 -10.76
N ARG A 162 -25.37 12.38 -11.35
CA ARG A 162 -24.57 13.61 -11.52
C ARG A 162 -24.92 14.35 -12.82
N ARG A 163 -25.62 13.69 -13.74
CA ARG A 163 -26.16 14.27 -14.97
C ARG A 163 -27.48 14.97 -14.70
#